data_AF-A0A1G7DMN8-F1
#
_entry.id   AF-A0A1G7DMN8-F1
#
_cell.length_a   1.000
_cell.length_b   1.000
_cell.length_c   1.000
_cell.angle_alpha   90.00
_cell.angle_beta   90.00
_cell.angle_gamma   90.00
#
_symmetry.space_group_name_H-M   'P 1'
#
loop_
_entity.id
_entity.type
_entity.pdbx_description
1 polymer ?
#
loop_
_entity_poly.entity_id
_entity_poly.type
_entity_poly.pdbx_seq_one_letter_code
_entity_poly.pdbx_strand_id
1 'polypeptide(L)'
;MSEWELPDRPVIGILHPGAMGAAIGSALKPRAGAVIWAAADRSQATSKRAELADLVAVPDVAELARRAHVVISICPPGAAREVAEQVAAAVEGQPRRPLYVDANAVSPATVSGMAELFPDDGLVDGAVIGPPAWERGTTVLWLSGPHAPLVEALFAGTPFEARHLGPELGRASALKACFALQSKALSAIWLALDEAARALDVDEALREELARTGVDYPARLGAASRVAKEKGWRWVAEMEEAADTLLAAGVPDGFSRAAAEMYRRA
;
A
#
# COMPACT_ATOMS: atom_id res chain seq x y z
N MET A 1 -16.59 6.37 21.67
CA MET A 1 -16.13 6.56 20.27
C MET A 1 -16.06 8.05 20.06
N SER A 2 -14.89 8.57 19.68
CA SER A 2 -14.75 9.97 19.26
C SER A 2 -15.70 10.24 18.09
N GLU A 3 -16.45 11.34 18.13
CA GLU A 3 -17.39 11.69 17.07
C GLU A 3 -16.61 12.39 15.93
N TRP A 4 -15.93 11.57 15.12
CA TRP A 4 -15.30 12.06 13.89
C TRP A 4 -16.38 12.38 12.87
N GLU A 5 -16.56 13.67 12.59
CA GLU A 5 -17.42 14.15 11.51
C GLU A 5 -16.58 14.82 10.42
N LEU A 6 -16.82 14.40 9.17
CA LEU A 6 -16.26 15.07 8.00
C LEU A 6 -17.30 16.06 7.47
N PRO A 7 -16.89 17.29 7.05
CA PRO A 7 -17.78 18.18 6.33
C PRO A 7 -18.20 17.55 4.99
N ASP A 8 -19.31 18.01 4.40
CA ASP A 8 -19.84 17.50 3.12
C ASP A 8 -18.81 17.42 1.99
N ARG A 9 -17.86 18.37 1.98
CA ARG A 9 -16.76 18.46 1.02
C ARG A 9 -15.43 18.62 1.77
N PRO A 10 -14.84 17.53 2.28
CA PRO A 10 -13.61 17.61 3.06
C PRO A 10 -12.42 17.99 2.18
N VAL A 11 -11.45 18.67 2.77
CA VAL A 11 -10.09 18.79 2.19
C VAL A 11 -9.36 17.48 2.45
N ILE A 12 -8.85 16.84 1.40
CA ILE A 12 -8.14 15.56 1.49
C ILE A 12 -6.68 15.78 1.11
N GLY A 13 -5.76 15.39 1.98
CA GLY A 13 -4.33 15.42 1.71
C GLY A 13 -3.83 14.06 1.19
N ILE A 14 -3.10 14.05 0.08
CA ILE A 14 -2.42 12.87 -0.45
C ILE A 14 -0.92 13.04 -0.23
N LEU A 15 -0.34 12.18 0.59
CA LEU A 15 1.11 12.11 0.76
C LEU A 15 1.72 11.18 -0.28
N HIS A 16 2.81 11.64 -0.91
CA HIS A 16 3.56 10.91 -1.93
C HIS A 16 2.70 10.48 -3.15
N PRO A 17 2.24 11.41 -4.02
CA PRO A 17 1.48 11.08 -5.23
C PRO A 17 2.36 10.41 -6.31
N GLY A 18 2.77 9.17 -6.02
CA GLY A 18 3.22 8.19 -7.00
C GLY A 18 2.10 7.83 -7.97
N ALA A 19 2.25 6.74 -8.73
CA ALA A 19 1.19 6.30 -9.64
C ALA A 19 -0.13 6.01 -8.91
N MET A 20 -0.06 5.31 -7.77
CA MET A 20 -1.25 4.98 -6.98
C MET A 20 -1.82 6.20 -6.25
N GLY A 21 -0.99 7.00 -5.58
CA GLY A 21 -1.45 8.20 -4.87
C GLY A 21 -2.11 9.23 -5.78
N ALA A 22 -1.59 9.42 -7.00
CA ALA A 22 -2.22 10.30 -7.99
C ALA A 22 -3.60 9.78 -8.44
N ALA A 23 -3.74 8.46 -8.66
CA ALA A 23 -5.03 7.85 -9.00
C ALA A 23 -6.05 7.97 -7.86
N ILE A 24 -5.65 7.70 -6.62
CA ILE A 24 -6.50 7.89 -5.42
C ILE A 24 -6.92 9.36 -5.30
N GLY A 25 -5.96 10.28 -5.41
CA GLY A 25 -6.25 11.72 -5.31
C GLY A 25 -7.24 12.18 -6.38
N SER A 26 -7.04 11.76 -7.63
CA SER A 26 -7.97 12.08 -8.73
C SER A 26 -9.37 11.51 -8.49
N ALA A 27 -9.45 10.26 -7.99
CA ALA A 27 -10.70 9.59 -7.69
C ALA A 27 -11.54 10.32 -6.63
N LEU A 28 -10.89 10.99 -5.68
CA LEU A 28 -11.55 11.69 -4.57
C LEU A 28 -12.02 13.11 -4.89
N LYS A 29 -11.54 13.73 -5.98
CA LYS A 29 -11.91 15.11 -6.36
C LYS A 29 -13.42 15.39 -6.42
N PRO A 30 -14.29 14.49 -6.93
CA PRO A 30 -15.73 14.77 -6.96
C PRO A 30 -16.35 14.92 -5.56
N ARG A 31 -15.77 14.25 -4.56
CA ARG A 31 -16.22 14.24 -3.16
C ARG A 31 -15.52 15.30 -2.30
N ALA A 32 -14.30 15.68 -2.65
CA ALA A 32 -13.48 16.59 -1.86
C ALA A 32 -13.73 18.08 -2.19
N GLY A 33 -13.63 18.96 -1.19
CA GLY A 33 -13.58 20.40 -1.41
C GLY A 33 -12.30 20.81 -2.13
N ALA A 34 -11.20 20.16 -1.78
CA ALA A 34 -9.92 20.18 -2.49
C ALA A 34 -9.15 18.90 -2.20
N VAL A 35 -8.35 18.44 -3.16
CA VAL A 35 -7.35 17.39 -2.93
C VAL A 35 -5.98 18.03 -3.00
N ILE A 36 -5.25 18.03 -1.89
CA ILE A 36 -3.96 18.71 -1.73
C ILE A 36 -2.82 17.69 -1.64
N TRP A 37 -1.60 18.09 -2.02
CA TRP A 37 -0.40 17.25 -1.87
C TRP A 37 0.83 18.09 -1.48
N ALA A 38 1.73 17.50 -0.70
CA ALA A 38 2.95 18.16 -0.22
C ALA A 38 4.05 18.12 -1.29
N ALA A 39 4.48 19.30 -1.77
CA ALA A 39 5.38 19.44 -2.91
C ALA A 39 6.88 19.42 -2.55
N ALA A 40 7.25 19.80 -1.33
CA ALA A 40 8.65 19.84 -0.89
C ALA A 40 9.40 18.51 -1.13
N ASP A 41 10.62 18.64 -1.64
CA ASP A 41 11.57 17.54 -1.87
C ASP A 41 11.00 16.39 -2.72
N ARG A 42 10.03 16.68 -3.58
CA ARG A 42 9.46 15.69 -4.52
C ARG A 42 10.11 15.82 -5.90
N SER A 43 10.30 14.68 -6.54
CA SER A 43 10.86 14.64 -7.90
C SER A 43 9.91 15.21 -8.93
N GLN A 44 10.47 15.70 -10.05
CA GLN A 44 9.72 16.16 -11.23
C GLN A 44 8.66 15.15 -11.69
N ALA A 45 8.97 13.85 -11.65
CA ALA A 45 8.04 12.79 -12.02
C ALA A 45 6.83 12.71 -11.07
N THR A 46 7.01 12.97 -9.77
CA THR A 46 5.92 13.05 -8.79
C THR A 46 5.08 14.30 -9.02
N SER A 47 5.70 15.47 -9.21
CA SER A 47 5.01 16.72 -9.49
C SER A 47 4.13 16.61 -10.74
N LYS A 48 4.66 16.05 -11.83
CA LYS A 48 3.90 15.85 -13.07
C LYS A 48 2.69 14.93 -12.89
N ARG A 49 2.81 13.86 -12.08
CA ARG A 49 1.67 12.98 -11.78
C ARG A 49 0.59 13.70 -10.98
N ALA A 50 1.00 14.49 -9.99
CA ALA A 50 0.08 15.28 -9.19
C ALA A 50 -0.66 16.33 -10.05
N GLU A 51 0.05 17.00 -10.96
CA GLU A 51 -0.52 17.95 -11.92
C GLU A 51 -1.53 17.26 -12.86
N LEU A 52 -1.17 16.12 -13.46
CA LEU A 52 -2.09 15.35 -14.32
C LEU A 52 -3.33 14.84 -13.58
N ALA A 53 -3.20 14.61 -12.28
CA ALA A 53 -4.32 14.25 -11.40
C ALA A 53 -5.12 15.47 -10.89
N ASP A 54 -4.69 16.70 -11.22
CA ASP A 54 -5.27 17.97 -10.77
C ASP A 54 -5.27 18.11 -9.24
N LEU A 55 -4.14 17.74 -8.62
CA LEU A 55 -3.93 17.89 -7.18
C LEU A 55 -3.32 19.26 -6.89
N VAL A 56 -3.84 19.93 -5.86
CA VAL A 56 -3.40 21.26 -5.45
C VAL A 56 -2.13 21.15 -4.59
N ALA A 57 -1.03 21.70 -5.08
CA ALA A 57 0.23 21.69 -4.33
C ALA A 57 0.14 22.58 -3.07
N VAL A 58 0.67 22.08 -1.97
CA VAL A 58 1.00 22.85 -0.77
C VAL A 58 2.49 22.71 -0.46
N PRO A 59 3.12 23.66 0.28
CA PRO A 59 4.56 23.70 0.45
C PRO A 59 5.15 22.40 1.01
N ASP A 60 4.59 21.86 2.09
CA ASP A 60 5.16 20.74 2.83
C ASP A 60 4.10 19.85 3.51
N VAL A 61 4.56 18.79 4.18
CA VAL A 61 3.73 17.84 4.93
C VAL A 61 2.99 18.54 6.07
N ALA A 62 3.61 19.52 6.71
CA ALA A 62 3.03 20.18 7.86
C ALA A 62 1.82 21.05 7.45
N GLU A 63 1.94 21.78 6.35
CA GLU A 63 0.85 22.55 5.78
C GLU A 63 -0.28 21.67 5.26
N LEU A 64 0.06 20.53 4.65
CA LEU A 64 -0.93 19.53 4.26
C LEU A 64 -1.71 19.02 5.48
N ALA A 65 -1.02 18.62 6.55
CA ALA A 65 -1.63 18.07 7.76
C ALA A 65 -2.56 19.08 8.46
N ARG A 66 -2.16 20.35 8.55
CA ARG A 66 -2.98 21.42 9.15
C ARG A 66 -4.24 21.73 8.36
N ARG A 67 -4.20 21.63 7.03
CA ARG A 67 -5.32 21.98 6.15
C ARG A 67 -6.27 20.82 5.88
N ALA A 68 -5.78 19.59 5.90
CA ALA A 68 -6.57 18.41 5.59
C ALA A 68 -7.55 18.06 6.71
N HIS A 69 -8.68 17.46 6.33
CA HIS A 69 -9.60 16.75 7.23
C HIS A 69 -9.27 15.25 7.23
N VAL A 70 -8.80 14.73 6.09
CA VAL A 70 -8.31 13.36 5.93
C VAL A 70 -6.95 13.41 5.25
N VAL A 71 -5.97 12.69 5.78
CA VAL A 71 -4.66 12.51 5.15
C VAL A 71 -4.51 11.06 4.75
N ILE A 72 -4.25 10.79 3.47
CA ILE A 72 -3.99 9.45 2.95
C ILE A 72 -2.51 9.33 2.63
N SER A 73 -1.83 8.42 3.34
CA SER A 73 -0.42 8.11 3.15
C SER A 73 -0.25 6.92 2.21
N ILE A 74 0.52 7.10 1.13
CA ILE A 74 0.86 6.02 0.20
C ILE A 74 2.27 6.16 -0.36
N CYS A 75 3.21 5.58 0.36
CA CYS A 75 4.65 5.61 0.17
C CYS A 75 5.25 4.19 0.27
N PRO A 76 6.56 4.01 0.02
CA PRO A 76 7.23 2.76 0.34
C PRO A 76 7.13 2.44 1.84
N PRO A 77 6.91 1.18 2.25
CA PRO A 77 6.61 0.83 3.64
C PRO A 77 7.70 1.26 4.64
N GLY A 78 8.98 1.21 4.24
CA GLY A 78 10.09 1.68 5.08
C GLY A 78 10.05 3.17 5.45
N ALA A 79 9.21 3.99 4.80
CA ALA A 79 9.02 5.41 5.13
C ALA A 79 7.69 5.68 5.87
N ALA A 80 6.80 4.68 6.01
CA ALA A 80 5.44 4.89 6.50
C ALA A 80 5.40 5.51 7.90
N ARG A 81 6.21 4.98 8.83
CA ARG A 81 6.28 5.48 10.21
C ARG A 81 6.82 6.91 10.28
N GLU A 82 7.91 7.21 9.58
CA GLU A 82 8.50 8.56 9.56
C GLU A 82 7.49 9.58 9.03
N VAL A 83 6.75 9.23 7.98
CA VAL A 83 5.69 10.08 7.42
C VAL A 83 4.55 10.29 8.42
N ALA A 84 4.13 9.24 9.13
CA ALA A 84 3.12 9.36 10.19
C ALA A 84 3.60 10.28 11.32
N GLU A 85 4.85 10.17 11.75
CA GLU A 85 5.47 11.02 12.77
C GLU A 85 5.51 12.50 12.33
N GLN A 86 5.85 12.78 11.05
CA GLN A 86 5.81 14.14 10.50
C GLN A 86 4.40 14.74 10.53
N VAL A 87 3.37 13.96 10.19
CA VAL A 87 1.98 14.41 10.25
C VAL A 87 1.56 14.68 11.69
N ALA A 88 1.84 13.76 12.61
CA ALA A 88 1.48 13.88 14.02
C ALA A 88 2.14 15.11 14.67
N ALA A 89 3.43 15.33 14.41
CA ALA A 89 4.17 16.50 14.90
C ALA A 89 3.60 17.82 14.35
N ALA A 90 3.20 17.86 13.07
CA ALA A 90 2.66 19.06 12.45
C ALA A 90 1.32 19.55 13.04
N VAL A 91 0.57 18.66 13.67
CA VAL A 91 -0.73 18.94 14.28
C VAL A 91 -0.73 18.81 15.80
N GLU A 92 0.45 18.71 16.41
CA GLU A 92 0.59 18.69 17.86
C GLU A 92 0.03 19.98 18.47
N GLY A 93 -0.76 19.85 19.54
CA GLY A 93 -1.42 20.97 20.21
C GLY A 93 -2.53 21.67 19.40
N GLN A 94 -2.80 21.24 18.17
CA GLN A 94 -3.88 21.82 17.36
C GLN A 94 -5.24 21.33 17.85
N PRO A 95 -6.28 22.19 17.81
CA PRO A 95 -7.63 21.83 18.23
C PRO A 95 -8.30 20.84 17.28
N ARG A 96 -7.82 20.76 16.03
CA ARG A 96 -8.32 19.85 14.99
C ARG A 96 -7.16 19.10 14.36
N ARG A 97 -7.31 17.78 14.26
CA ARG A 97 -6.35 16.86 13.62
C ARG A 97 -7.02 16.18 12.43
N PRO A 98 -6.28 15.84 11.35
CA PRO A 98 -6.84 15.05 10.27
C PRO A 98 -7.00 13.59 10.66
N LEU A 99 -7.97 12.91 10.06
CA LEU A 99 -8.05 11.45 10.10
C LEU A 99 -6.90 10.91 9.25
N TYR A 100 -5.96 10.20 9.85
CA TYR A 100 -4.81 9.65 9.12
C TYR A 100 -5.14 8.25 8.62
N VAL A 101 -5.09 8.07 7.31
CA VAL A 101 -5.28 6.80 6.63
C VAL A 101 -3.92 6.31 6.16
N ASP A 102 -3.40 5.27 6.80
CA ASP A 102 -2.20 4.60 6.34
C ASP A 102 -2.58 3.58 5.26
N ALA A 103 -2.32 3.89 3.99
CA ALA A 103 -2.59 2.98 2.87
C ALA A 103 -1.30 2.29 2.37
N ASN A 104 -0.28 2.19 3.23
CA ASN A 104 1.00 1.61 2.91
C ASN A 104 0.97 0.09 3.03
N ALA A 105 1.90 -0.60 2.37
CA ALA A 105 2.01 -2.06 2.45
C ALA A 105 2.84 -2.47 3.69
N VAL A 106 2.32 -2.20 4.88
CA VAL A 106 2.96 -2.44 6.17
C VAL A 106 2.31 -3.60 6.93
N SER A 107 2.95 -4.08 7.99
CA SER A 107 2.43 -5.13 8.88
C SER A 107 1.44 -4.57 9.91
N PRO A 108 0.55 -5.41 10.48
CA PRO A 108 -0.32 -5.02 11.59
C PRO A 108 0.44 -4.50 12.82
N ALA A 109 1.68 -4.95 13.02
CA ALA A 109 2.55 -4.47 14.09
C ALA A 109 2.99 -3.02 13.82
N THR A 110 3.39 -2.70 12.59
CA THR A 110 3.71 -1.33 12.18
C THR A 110 2.51 -0.40 12.33
N VAL A 111 1.31 -0.83 11.92
CA VAL A 111 0.06 -0.09 12.13
C VAL A 111 -0.20 0.17 13.61
N SER A 112 -0.10 -0.87 14.44
CA SER A 112 -0.28 -0.75 15.90
C SER A 112 0.70 0.26 16.51
N GLY A 113 1.97 0.23 16.07
CA GLY A 113 2.98 1.16 16.51
C GLY A 113 2.79 2.61 16.04
N MET A 114 1.96 2.85 15.02
CA MET A 114 1.56 4.20 14.57
C MET A 114 0.29 4.69 15.27
N ALA A 115 -0.54 3.80 15.82
CA ALA A 115 -1.78 4.18 16.50
C ALA A 115 -1.52 5.14 17.68
N GLU A 116 -0.37 4.99 18.34
CA GLU A 116 0.07 5.87 19.44
C GLU A 116 0.26 7.33 19.02
N LEU A 117 0.52 7.59 17.73
CA LEU A 117 0.72 8.93 17.18
C LEU A 117 -0.61 9.68 16.95
N PHE A 118 -1.72 8.94 16.88
CA PHE A 118 -3.04 9.45 16.51
C PHE A 118 -4.07 9.08 17.58
N PRO A 119 -4.20 9.89 18.65
CA PRO A 119 -5.19 9.65 19.70
C PRO A 119 -6.63 9.75 19.17
N ASP A 120 -7.59 9.37 20.01
CA ASP A 120 -9.03 9.44 19.72
C ASP A 120 -9.44 8.68 18.46
N ASP A 121 -8.83 7.50 18.25
CA ASP A 121 -9.04 6.63 17.09
C ASP A 121 -8.68 7.30 15.74
N GLY A 122 -7.79 8.29 15.73
CA GLY A 122 -7.44 9.08 14.54
C GLY A 122 -6.64 8.37 13.43
N LEU A 123 -6.49 7.05 13.51
CA LEU A 123 -5.84 6.20 12.53
C LEU A 123 -6.84 5.26 11.86
N VAL A 124 -6.75 5.13 10.53
CA VAL A 124 -7.39 4.08 9.74
C VAL A 124 -6.31 3.29 9.01
N ASP A 125 -6.34 1.97 9.19
CA ASP A 125 -5.47 1.02 8.47
C ASP A 125 -6.06 0.75 7.08
N GLY A 126 -5.24 0.89 6.05
CA GLY A 126 -5.62 0.77 4.65
C GLY A 126 -4.69 -0.13 3.85
N ALA A 127 -5.25 -0.91 2.93
CA ALA A 127 -4.50 -1.76 2.03
C ALA A 127 -5.06 -1.72 0.61
N VAL A 128 -4.24 -1.25 -0.33
CA VAL A 128 -4.61 -1.23 -1.75
C VAL A 128 -4.22 -2.55 -2.44
N ILE A 129 -5.17 -3.23 -3.07
CA ILE A 129 -4.94 -4.42 -3.89
C ILE A 129 -5.43 -4.15 -5.31
N GLY A 130 -4.48 -4.13 -6.26
CA GLY A 130 -4.72 -3.84 -7.67
C GLY A 130 -3.76 -2.78 -8.22
N PRO A 131 -3.77 -2.53 -9.54
CA PRO A 131 -3.02 -1.43 -10.15
C PRO A 131 -3.67 -0.06 -9.82
N PRO A 132 -3.06 1.09 -10.16
CA PRO A 132 -3.77 2.37 -10.15
C PRO A 132 -5.05 2.29 -11.00
N ALA A 133 -6.19 2.69 -10.41
CA ALA A 133 -7.50 2.58 -11.06
C ALA A 133 -7.98 3.93 -11.60
N TRP A 134 -8.39 3.93 -12.87
CA TRP A 134 -9.07 5.05 -13.54
C TRP A 134 -10.51 4.69 -13.94
N GLU A 135 -10.82 3.39 -13.92
CA GLU A 135 -12.14 2.80 -14.11
C GLU A 135 -12.38 1.77 -12.98
N ARG A 136 -13.65 1.44 -12.72
CA ARG A 136 -14.00 0.47 -11.68
C ARG A 136 -13.65 -0.96 -12.10
N GLY A 137 -13.37 -1.78 -11.09
CA GLY A 137 -13.30 -3.25 -11.23
C GLY A 137 -11.89 -3.84 -11.15
N THR A 138 -10.84 -3.02 -11.06
CA THR A 138 -9.46 -3.53 -11.01
C THR A 138 -8.83 -3.46 -9.62
N THR A 139 -9.34 -2.59 -8.74
CA THR A 139 -8.61 -2.19 -7.53
C THR A 139 -9.54 -1.98 -6.34
N VAL A 140 -9.18 -2.62 -5.23
CA VAL A 140 -9.91 -2.53 -3.97
C VAL A 140 -9.02 -1.88 -2.91
N LEU A 141 -9.54 -0.87 -2.23
CA LEU A 141 -8.99 -0.31 -1.00
C LEU A 141 -9.69 -0.98 0.19
N TRP A 142 -8.98 -1.89 0.84
CA TRP A 142 -9.41 -2.48 2.10
C TRP A 142 -9.10 -1.53 3.25
N LEU A 143 -10.01 -1.39 4.20
CA LEU A 143 -9.90 -0.49 5.34
C LEU A 143 -10.18 -1.25 6.63
N SER A 144 -9.61 -0.81 7.75
CA SER A 144 -9.99 -1.28 9.07
C SER A 144 -9.68 -0.22 10.13
N GLY A 145 -10.38 -0.29 11.26
CA GLY A 145 -10.34 0.74 12.30
C GLY A 145 -11.72 1.37 12.54
N PRO A 146 -11.93 2.03 13.69
CA PRO A 146 -13.24 2.53 14.10
C PRO A 146 -13.89 3.50 13.09
N HIS A 147 -13.06 4.28 12.38
CA HIS A 147 -13.49 5.28 11.41
C HIS A 147 -13.31 4.85 9.94
N ALA A 148 -13.01 3.56 9.69
CA ALA A 148 -12.94 3.02 8.33
C ALA A 148 -14.21 3.27 7.49
N PRO A 149 -15.45 3.20 8.04
CA PRO A 149 -16.65 3.52 7.27
C PRO A 149 -16.71 4.96 6.74
N LEU A 150 -16.13 5.94 7.46
CA LEU A 150 -16.06 7.33 6.98
C LEU A 150 -15.19 7.44 5.73
N VAL A 151 -14.05 6.74 5.73
CA VAL A 151 -13.13 6.71 4.59
C VAL A 151 -13.76 5.95 3.42
N GLU A 152 -14.43 4.82 3.68
CA GLU A 152 -15.13 4.05 2.64
C GLU A 152 -16.16 4.92 1.88
N ALA A 153 -16.94 5.72 2.61
CA ALA A 153 -17.95 6.60 2.02
C ALA A 153 -17.35 7.62 1.02
N LEU A 154 -16.11 8.06 1.22
CA LEU A 154 -15.41 8.98 0.30
C LEU A 154 -15.14 8.34 -1.06
N PHE A 155 -15.08 7.01 -1.16
CA PHE A 155 -14.85 6.29 -2.40
C PHE A 155 -16.13 5.85 -3.11
N ALA A 156 -17.31 6.09 -2.51
CA ALA A 156 -18.58 5.82 -3.17
C ALA A 156 -18.68 6.60 -4.48
N GLY A 157 -18.96 5.91 -5.60
CA GLY A 157 -19.01 6.58 -6.90
C GLY A 157 -17.70 6.50 -7.69
N THR A 158 -16.55 6.27 -7.03
CA THR A 158 -15.23 6.45 -7.63
C THR A 158 -14.71 5.22 -8.39
N PRO A 159 -13.59 5.32 -9.13
CA PRO A 159 -12.91 4.17 -9.74
C PRO A 159 -12.42 3.10 -8.76
N PHE A 160 -12.18 3.45 -7.50
CA PHE A 160 -11.76 2.50 -6.47
C PHE A 160 -12.98 1.90 -5.79
N GLU A 161 -12.97 0.59 -5.62
CA GLU A 161 -13.88 -0.06 -4.68
C GLU A 161 -13.27 0.05 -3.28
N ALA A 162 -14.01 0.56 -2.29
CA ALA A 162 -13.57 0.60 -0.91
C ALA A 162 -14.43 -0.35 -0.06
N ARG A 163 -13.80 -1.07 0.87
CA ARG A 163 -14.46 -2.02 1.78
C ARG A 163 -13.76 -2.02 3.11
N HIS A 164 -14.50 -2.06 4.22
CA HIS A 164 -13.91 -2.18 5.56
C HIS A 164 -14.02 -3.60 6.16
N LEU A 165 -13.08 -3.93 7.06
CA LEU A 165 -12.95 -5.22 7.76
C LEU A 165 -13.23 -5.07 9.27
N GLY A 166 -14.15 -4.18 9.64
CA GLY A 166 -14.53 -3.94 11.03
C GLY A 166 -13.64 -2.93 11.77
N PRO A 167 -13.90 -2.75 13.08
CA PRO A 167 -13.33 -1.67 13.88
C PRO A 167 -11.88 -1.91 14.34
N GLU A 168 -11.35 -3.12 14.23
CA GLU A 168 -10.01 -3.46 14.71
C GLU A 168 -8.94 -3.07 13.70
N LEU A 169 -7.98 -2.24 14.14
CA LEU A 169 -6.81 -1.87 13.34
C LEU A 169 -5.95 -3.09 12.98
N GLY A 170 -5.29 -3.02 11.82
CA GLY A 170 -4.36 -4.03 11.33
C GLY A 170 -4.99 -5.13 10.48
N ARG A 171 -6.33 -5.19 10.36
CA ARG A 171 -7.00 -6.21 9.54
C ARG A 171 -6.79 -6.01 8.04
N ALA A 172 -6.75 -4.77 7.57
CA ALA A 172 -6.48 -4.47 6.16
C ALA A 172 -5.03 -4.82 5.81
N SER A 173 -4.09 -4.43 6.67
CA SER A 173 -2.67 -4.82 6.56
C SER A 173 -2.46 -6.34 6.62
N ALA A 174 -3.16 -7.05 7.51
CA ALA A 174 -3.09 -8.51 7.58
C ALA A 174 -3.61 -9.17 6.28
N LEU A 175 -4.73 -8.70 5.73
CA LEU A 175 -5.25 -9.17 4.45
C LEU A 175 -4.20 -8.96 3.34
N LYS A 176 -3.55 -7.80 3.31
CA LYS A 176 -2.51 -7.48 2.32
C LYS A 176 -1.31 -8.41 2.41
N ALA A 177 -0.83 -8.71 3.62
CA ALA A 177 0.27 -9.63 3.84
C ALA A 177 -0.06 -11.05 3.34
N CYS A 178 -1.26 -11.55 3.64
CA CYS A 178 -1.74 -12.83 3.12
C CYS A 178 -1.83 -12.82 1.59
N PHE A 179 -2.35 -11.74 1.00
CA PHE A 179 -2.42 -11.61 -0.46
C PHE A 179 -1.03 -11.51 -1.12
N ALA A 180 -0.04 -10.94 -0.42
CA ALA A 180 1.34 -10.84 -0.90
C ALA A 180 2.01 -12.22 -1.04
N LEU A 181 1.66 -13.21 -0.21
CA LEU A 181 2.12 -14.58 -0.40
C LEU A 181 1.74 -15.13 -1.79
N GLN A 182 0.46 -15.00 -2.16
CA GLN A 182 -0.03 -15.48 -3.45
C GLN A 182 0.56 -14.69 -4.61
N SER A 183 0.54 -13.36 -4.53
CA SER A 183 0.88 -12.50 -5.66
C SER A 183 2.40 -12.36 -5.88
N LYS A 184 3.20 -12.48 -4.81
CA LYS A 184 4.63 -12.21 -4.83
C LYS A 184 5.48 -13.38 -4.34
N ALA A 185 5.15 -14.04 -3.23
CA ALA A 185 5.99 -15.15 -2.76
C ALA A 185 5.95 -16.34 -3.74
N LEU A 186 4.77 -16.73 -4.22
CA LEU A 186 4.64 -17.78 -5.24
C LEU A 186 5.39 -17.44 -6.54
N SER A 187 5.38 -16.16 -6.94
CA SER A 187 6.13 -15.70 -8.12
C SER A 187 7.63 -15.87 -7.93
N ALA A 188 8.16 -15.56 -6.74
CA ALA A 188 9.56 -15.75 -6.41
C ALA A 188 9.98 -17.23 -6.35
N ILE A 189 9.06 -18.14 -6.01
CA ILE A 189 9.32 -19.59 -6.05
C ILE A 189 9.66 -20.04 -7.48
N TRP A 190 8.98 -19.51 -8.51
CA TRP A 190 9.33 -19.83 -9.90
C TRP A 190 10.74 -19.36 -10.28
N LEU A 191 11.16 -18.19 -9.77
CA LEU A 191 12.52 -17.68 -9.98
C LEU A 191 13.55 -18.56 -9.27
N ALA A 192 13.28 -18.95 -8.02
CA ALA A 192 14.17 -19.81 -7.25
C ALA A 192 14.27 -21.22 -7.85
N LEU A 193 13.16 -21.77 -8.34
CA LEU A 193 13.13 -23.05 -9.05
C LEU A 193 14.04 -23.00 -10.29
N ASP A 194 13.94 -21.93 -11.07
CA ASP A 194 14.73 -21.71 -12.28
C ASP A 194 16.22 -21.51 -12.01
N GLU A 195 16.55 -20.71 -11.00
CA GLU A 195 17.93 -20.50 -10.56
C GLU A 195 18.55 -21.80 -10.06
N ALA A 196 17.85 -22.56 -9.21
CA ALA A 196 18.32 -23.83 -8.68
C ALA A 196 18.47 -24.90 -9.76
N ALA A 197 17.51 -25.01 -10.69
CA ALA A 197 17.56 -26.01 -11.76
C ALA A 197 18.75 -25.77 -12.69
N ARG A 198 19.05 -24.51 -13.02
CA ARG A 198 20.26 -24.17 -13.80
C ARG A 198 21.54 -24.41 -13.02
N ALA A 199 21.59 -24.03 -11.75
CA ALA A 199 22.77 -24.21 -10.91
C ALA A 199 23.13 -25.70 -10.68
N LEU A 200 22.14 -26.58 -10.84
CA LEU A 200 22.30 -28.03 -10.71
C LEU A 200 22.32 -28.76 -12.06
N ASP A 201 22.32 -28.04 -13.19
CA ASP A 201 22.33 -28.59 -14.56
C ASP A 201 21.18 -29.58 -14.86
N VAL A 202 19.98 -29.30 -14.33
CA VAL A 202 18.76 -30.12 -14.52
C VAL A 202 17.58 -29.35 -15.14
N ASP A 203 17.81 -28.16 -15.68
CA ASP A 203 16.75 -27.26 -16.16
C ASP A 203 15.95 -27.81 -17.33
N GLU A 204 16.58 -28.53 -18.26
CA GLU A 204 15.89 -29.20 -19.37
C GLU A 204 15.01 -30.35 -18.87
N ALA A 205 15.58 -31.28 -18.08
CA ALA A 205 14.86 -32.42 -17.53
C ALA A 205 13.70 -31.99 -16.62
N LEU A 206 13.89 -30.95 -15.80
CA LEU A 206 12.83 -30.38 -14.97
C LEU A 206 11.70 -29.80 -15.84
N ARG A 207 12.03 -29.09 -16.92
CA ARG A 207 11.02 -28.54 -17.84
C ARG A 207 10.18 -29.65 -18.47
N GLU A 208 10.81 -30.74 -18.92
CA GLU A 208 10.11 -31.89 -19.46
C GLU A 208 9.19 -32.54 -18.42
N GLU A 209 9.67 -32.75 -17.19
CA GLU A 209 8.91 -33.38 -16.12
C GLU A 209 7.72 -32.51 -15.65
N LEU A 210 7.90 -31.19 -15.57
CA LEU A 210 6.83 -30.24 -15.28
C LEU A 210 5.78 -30.22 -16.40
N ALA A 211 6.20 -30.24 -17.66
CA ALA A 211 5.28 -30.33 -18.79
C ALA A 211 4.49 -31.65 -18.77
N ARG A 212 5.15 -32.77 -18.47
CA ARG A 212 4.53 -34.10 -18.34
C ARG A 212 3.44 -34.15 -17.26
N THR A 213 3.59 -33.35 -16.20
CA THR A 213 2.62 -33.23 -15.09
C THR A 213 1.61 -32.09 -15.28
N GLY A 214 1.62 -31.42 -16.44
CA GLY A 214 0.62 -30.41 -16.82
C GLY A 214 0.94 -28.99 -16.30
N VAL A 215 2.16 -28.74 -15.86
CA VAL A 215 2.60 -27.41 -15.39
C VAL A 215 3.17 -26.63 -16.58
N ASP A 216 2.54 -25.50 -16.92
CA ASP A 216 3.07 -24.54 -17.90
C ASP A 216 4.19 -23.70 -17.29
N TYR A 217 5.35 -24.34 -17.10
CA TYR A 217 6.53 -23.73 -16.49
C TYR A 217 7.02 -22.49 -17.25
N PRO A 218 7.16 -22.50 -18.59
CA PRO A 218 7.61 -21.31 -19.34
C PRO A 218 6.69 -20.10 -19.15
N ALA A 219 5.37 -20.28 -19.14
CA ALA A 219 4.45 -19.16 -18.92
C ALA A 219 4.55 -18.60 -17.50
N ARG A 220 4.63 -19.49 -16.49
CA ARG A 220 4.76 -19.09 -15.07
C ARG A 220 6.05 -18.35 -14.80
N LEU A 221 7.17 -18.89 -15.25
CA LEU A 221 8.48 -18.26 -15.12
C LEU A 221 8.55 -16.95 -15.90
N GLY A 222 8.02 -16.91 -17.12
CA GLY A 222 7.98 -15.69 -17.94
C GLY A 222 7.19 -14.57 -17.28
N ALA A 223 6.05 -14.88 -16.67
CA ALA A 223 5.26 -13.92 -15.89
C ALA A 223 6.03 -13.42 -14.65
N ALA A 224 6.61 -14.34 -13.86
CA ALA A 224 7.39 -13.99 -12.67
C ALA A 224 8.60 -13.12 -13.01
N SER A 225 9.36 -13.49 -14.05
CA SER A 225 10.57 -12.79 -14.49
C SER A 225 10.29 -11.37 -14.97
N ARG A 226 9.22 -11.18 -15.76
CA ARG A 226 8.83 -9.84 -16.24
C ARG A 226 8.54 -8.90 -15.09
N VAL A 227 7.75 -9.40 -14.13
CA VAL A 227 7.27 -8.61 -13.01
C VAL A 227 8.39 -8.30 -12.02
N ALA A 228 9.27 -9.27 -11.75
CA ALA A 228 10.46 -9.06 -10.91
C ALA A 228 11.40 -8.01 -11.49
N LYS A 229 11.68 -8.04 -12.81
CA LYS A 229 12.54 -7.04 -13.47
C LYS A 229 11.97 -5.62 -13.42
N GLU A 230 10.66 -5.48 -13.61
CA GLU A 230 10.04 -4.15 -13.64
C GLU A 230 9.88 -3.53 -12.25
N LYS A 231 9.57 -4.35 -11.22
CA LYS A 231 9.08 -3.85 -9.92
C LYS A 231 9.61 -4.62 -8.70
N GLY A 232 10.43 -5.64 -8.87
CA GLY A 232 10.88 -6.54 -7.80
C GLY A 232 11.55 -5.81 -6.64
N TRP A 233 12.42 -4.84 -6.93
CA TRP A 233 13.08 -4.03 -5.89
C TRP A 233 12.10 -3.31 -4.95
N ARG A 234 10.89 -2.95 -5.41
CA ARG A 234 9.86 -2.31 -4.57
C ARG A 234 9.24 -3.29 -3.58
N TRP A 235 9.25 -4.58 -3.92
CA TRP A 235 8.58 -5.63 -3.18
C TRP A 235 9.43 -6.22 -2.09
N VAL A 236 10.73 -5.93 -2.04
CA VAL A 236 11.64 -6.40 -0.98
C VAL A 236 11.08 -6.03 0.39
N ALA A 237 10.83 -4.73 0.61
CA ALA A 237 10.28 -4.26 1.89
C ALA A 237 8.84 -4.74 2.13
N GLU A 238 8.01 -4.86 1.08
CA GLU A 238 6.65 -5.43 1.21
C GLU A 238 6.69 -6.91 1.64
N MET A 239 7.67 -7.67 1.16
CA MET A 239 7.86 -9.07 1.55
C MET A 239 8.43 -9.20 2.95
N GLU A 240 9.25 -8.26 3.40
CA GLU A 240 9.73 -8.20 4.78
C GLU A 240 8.58 -7.91 5.77
N GLU A 241 7.70 -6.95 5.46
CA GLU A 241 6.48 -6.69 6.25
C GLU A 241 5.51 -7.88 6.24
N ALA A 242 5.36 -8.56 5.10
CA ALA A 242 4.56 -9.78 5.02
C ALA A 242 5.16 -10.91 5.88
N ALA A 243 6.50 -11.02 5.92
CA ALA A 243 7.19 -11.98 6.78
C ALA A 243 6.95 -11.70 8.27
N ASP A 244 7.10 -10.44 8.70
CA ASP A 244 6.82 -10.01 10.07
C ASP A 244 5.37 -10.31 10.48
N THR A 245 4.42 -10.09 9.56
CA THR A 245 3.01 -10.40 9.77
C THR A 245 2.77 -11.89 9.99
N LEU A 246 3.42 -12.77 9.19
CA LEU A 246 3.28 -14.21 9.33
C LEU A 246 3.87 -14.72 10.63
N LEU A 247 5.06 -14.24 10.98
CA LEU A 247 5.73 -14.58 12.23
C LEU A 247 4.85 -14.22 13.43
N ALA A 248 4.28 -13.02 13.44
CA ALA A 248 3.36 -12.57 14.50
C ALA A 248 2.07 -13.42 14.58
N ALA A 249 1.62 -14.00 13.46
CA ALA A 249 0.49 -14.92 13.41
C ALA A 249 0.87 -16.38 13.78
N GLY A 250 2.13 -16.66 14.12
CA GLY A 250 2.62 -18.02 14.40
C GLY A 250 2.81 -18.90 13.16
N VAL A 251 2.86 -18.29 11.97
CA VAL A 251 3.09 -18.97 10.69
C VAL A 251 4.57 -18.80 10.28
N PRO A 252 5.23 -19.83 9.72
CA PRO A 252 6.58 -19.67 9.20
C PRO A 252 6.68 -18.55 8.15
N ASP A 253 7.64 -17.65 8.35
CA ASP A 253 7.85 -16.46 7.52
C ASP A 253 8.87 -16.67 6.38
N GLY A 254 9.55 -17.82 6.39
CA GLY A 254 10.66 -18.14 5.50
C GLY A 254 10.36 -17.97 4.00
N PHE A 255 9.13 -18.24 3.56
CA PHE A 255 8.74 -18.01 2.15
C PHE A 255 8.79 -16.53 1.78
N SER A 256 8.33 -15.65 2.67
CA SER A 256 8.34 -14.21 2.44
C SER A 256 9.76 -13.66 2.50
N ARG A 257 10.59 -14.14 3.44
CA ARG A 257 12.02 -13.78 3.53
C ARG A 257 12.80 -14.21 2.29
N ALA A 258 12.62 -15.44 1.84
CA ALA A 258 13.26 -15.96 0.63
C ALA A 258 12.79 -15.19 -0.62
N ALA A 259 11.51 -14.85 -0.71
CA ALA A 259 11.02 -14.02 -1.81
C ALA A 259 11.67 -12.63 -1.82
N ALA A 260 11.82 -11.98 -0.66
CA ALA A 260 12.54 -10.71 -0.54
C ALA A 260 13.99 -10.83 -1.05
N GLU A 261 14.67 -11.93 -0.72
CA GLU A 261 16.01 -12.22 -1.21
C GLU A 261 16.06 -12.40 -2.74
N MET A 262 15.15 -13.19 -3.31
CA MET A 262 15.05 -13.35 -4.77
C MET A 262 14.85 -12.02 -5.47
N TYR A 263 13.98 -11.15 -4.93
CA TYR A 263 13.73 -9.83 -5.51
C TYR A 263 14.90 -8.85 -5.37
N ARG A 264 15.80 -9.02 -4.39
CA ARG A 264 17.04 -8.23 -4.30
C ARG A 264 18.06 -8.63 -5.37
N ARG A 265 18.03 -9.89 -5.82
CA ARG A 265 18.96 -10.45 -6.80
C ARG A 265 18.50 -10.25 -8.26
N ALA A 266 17.19 -10.09 -8.47
CA ALA A 266 16.53 -10.08 -9.78
C ALA A 266 16.66 -8.76 -10.57
#